data_AF-A0AAV7IXR2-F1
#
_entry.id   AF-A0AAV7IXR2-F1
#
_cell.length_a   1.000
_cell.length_b   1.000
_cell.length_c   1.000
_cell.angle_alpha   90.00
_cell.angle_beta   90.00
_cell.angle_gamma   90.00
#
_symmetry.space_group_name_H-M   'P 1'
#
loop_
_entity.id
_entity.type
_entity.pdbx_description
1 polymer ?
#
loop_
_entity_poly.entity_id
_entity_poly.type
_entity_poly.pdbx_seq_one_letter_code
_entity_poly.pdbx_strand_id
1 'polypeptide(L)'
;MSGKSQGTTINGKRSSVNSIQHQCESSAQHFGLIEYIYESWNSVSKELDSCHNQSHGDAQSYRNGASVSYYQEREPNPQLKDFQPFNLEAWWGQRVVQSITRNTNS
;
A
#
# COMPACT_ATOMS: atom_id res chain seq x y z
N MET A 1 70.53 0.33 -31.09
CA MET A 1 69.29 -0.31 -30.59
C MET A 1 68.96 0.29 -29.24
N SER A 2 67.66 0.30 -28.90
CA SER A 2 67.01 0.81 -27.67
C SER A 2 66.48 2.23 -27.72
N GLY A 3 65.16 2.30 -27.95
CA GLY A 3 64.34 3.49 -28.01
C GLY A 3 63.84 3.95 -26.64
N LYS A 4 63.43 5.23 -26.59
CA LYS A 4 62.73 5.84 -25.46
C LYS A 4 61.27 6.01 -25.85
N SER A 5 60.40 5.17 -25.32
CA SER A 5 58.96 5.37 -25.36
C SER A 5 58.54 6.09 -24.08
N GLN A 6 58.10 7.35 -24.22
CA GLN A 6 57.31 8.03 -23.21
C GLN A 6 55.92 7.39 -23.17
N GLY A 7 55.62 6.68 -22.08
CA GLY A 7 54.27 6.20 -21.78
C GLY A 7 53.63 7.11 -20.76
N THR A 8 52.61 7.86 -21.18
CA THR A 8 51.75 8.66 -20.30
C THR A 8 50.94 7.73 -19.40
N THR A 9 51.23 7.66 -18.10
CA THR A 9 50.35 7.00 -17.13
C THR A 9 49.14 7.88 -16.84
N ILE A 10 48.04 7.65 -17.55
CA ILE A 10 46.70 8.02 -17.13
C ILE A 10 46.06 6.83 -16.41
N ASN A 11 46.14 6.76 -15.07
CA ASN A 11 45.44 5.71 -14.33
C ASN A 11 44.29 6.29 -13.51
N GLY A 12 43.07 6.04 -13.99
CA GLY A 12 41.79 6.55 -13.48
C GLY A 12 41.41 6.00 -12.11
N LYS A 13 42.02 6.54 -11.05
CA LYS A 13 41.59 6.29 -9.67
C LYS A 13 40.61 7.37 -9.19
N ARG A 14 39.39 7.40 -9.75
CA ARG A 14 38.26 8.20 -9.23
C ARG A 14 36.92 7.49 -9.42
N SER A 15 36.74 6.28 -8.88
CA SER A 15 35.42 5.63 -8.85
C SER A 15 35.03 4.94 -7.54
N SER A 16 35.94 4.81 -6.56
CA SER A 16 35.59 4.14 -5.30
C SER A 16 34.83 5.02 -4.31
N VAL A 17 35.00 6.35 -4.34
CA VAL A 17 34.37 7.26 -3.36
C VAL A 17 32.86 7.34 -3.58
N ASN A 18 32.42 7.37 -4.84
CA ASN A 18 31.00 7.46 -5.18
C ASN A 18 30.24 6.19 -4.77
N SER A 19 30.83 5.00 -4.92
CA SER A 19 30.20 3.72 -4.55
C SER A 19 29.93 3.61 -3.04
N ILE A 20 30.91 4.01 -2.21
CA ILE A 20 30.78 3.95 -0.74
C ILE A 20 29.70 4.93 -0.25
N GLN A 21 29.58 6.09 -0.89
CA GLN A 21 28.58 7.10 -0.53
C GLN A 21 27.15 6.62 -0.82
N HIS A 22 26.92 5.97 -1.97
CA HIS A 22 25.61 5.38 -2.29
C HIS A 22 25.20 4.23 -1.36
N GLN A 23 26.16 3.41 -0.90
CA GLN A 23 25.86 2.33 0.05
C GLN A 23 25.49 2.86 1.44
N CYS A 24 26.17 3.91 1.92
CA CYS A 24 25.87 4.54 3.20
C CYS A 24 24.46 5.16 3.20
N GLU A 25 24.09 5.85 2.12
CA GLU A 25 22.77 6.45 1.95
C GLU A 25 21.65 5.41 1.85
N SER A 26 21.87 4.31 1.10
CA SER A 26 20.94 3.17 1.06
C SER A 26 20.74 2.57 2.44
N SER A 27 21.81 2.38 3.22
CA SER A 27 21.73 1.83 4.57
C SER A 27 20.90 2.71 5.51
N ALA A 28 21.08 4.04 5.47
CA ALA A 28 20.30 4.98 6.26
C ALA A 28 18.81 4.94 5.88
N GLN A 29 18.49 4.82 4.59
CA GLN A 29 17.12 4.65 4.12
C GLN A 29 16.49 3.34 4.63
N HIS A 30 17.24 2.23 4.60
CA HIS A 30 16.76 0.96 5.15
C HIS A 30 16.42 1.07 6.64
N PHE A 31 17.26 1.74 7.44
CA PHE A 31 16.97 1.97 8.85
C PHE A 31 15.70 2.81 9.05
N GLY A 32 15.50 3.87 8.27
CA GLY A 32 14.28 4.67 8.33
C GLY A 32 13.02 3.87 7.97
N LEU A 33 13.09 2.97 6.99
CA LEU A 33 11.98 2.08 6.66
C LEU A 33 11.69 1.06 7.78
N ILE A 34 12.73 0.47 8.38
CA ILE A 34 12.58 -0.46 9.49
C ILE A 34 11.92 0.22 10.68
N GLU A 35 12.40 1.42 11.05
CA GLU A 35 11.84 2.24 12.11
C GLU A 35 10.38 2.60 11.82
N TYR A 36 10.09 3.08 10.61
CA TYR A 36 8.73 3.43 10.20
C TYR A 36 7.77 2.25 10.31
N ILE A 37 8.15 1.07 9.81
CA ILE A 37 7.30 -0.13 9.87
C ILE A 37 7.07 -0.54 11.33
N TYR A 38 8.12 -0.56 12.14
CA TYR A 38 8.04 -0.91 13.56
C TYR A 38 7.12 0.05 14.33
N GLU A 39 7.34 1.35 14.21
CA GLU A 39 6.55 2.37 14.90
C GLU A 39 5.10 2.38 14.42
N SER A 40 4.87 2.30 13.10
CA SER A 40 3.52 2.26 12.53
C SER A 40 2.74 1.05 13.01
N TRP A 41 3.38 -0.14 13.01
CA TRP A 41 2.74 -1.36 13.49
C TRP A 41 2.42 -1.31 14.98
N ASN A 42 3.35 -0.81 15.80
CA ASN A 42 3.14 -0.66 17.23
C ASN A 42 2.04 0.35 17.56
N SER A 43 1.94 1.43 16.80
CA SER A 43 0.87 2.43 16.93
C SER A 43 -0.51 1.80 16.69
N VAL A 44 -0.65 1.10 15.56
CA VAL A 44 -1.89 0.39 15.17
C VAL A 44 -2.27 -0.68 16.20
N SER A 45 -1.29 -1.45 16.68
CA SER A 45 -1.52 -2.51 17.69
C SER A 45 -2.00 -1.92 19.02
N LYS A 46 -1.37 -0.83 19.51
CA LYS A 46 -1.79 -0.15 20.74
C LYS A 46 -3.19 0.45 20.63
N GLU A 47 -3.53 1.04 19.48
CA GLU A 47 -4.88 1.56 19.24
C GLU A 47 -5.93 0.45 19.33
N LEU A 48 -5.66 -0.69 18.67
CA LEU A 48 -6.54 -1.84 18.70
C LEU A 48 -6.75 -2.35 20.14
N ASP A 49 -5.66 -2.56 20.88
CA ASP A 49 -5.72 -3.07 22.25
C ASP A 49 -6.47 -2.11 23.18
N SER A 50 -6.30 -0.80 22.98
CA SER A 50 -6.98 0.24 23.77
C SER A 50 -8.49 0.24 23.52
N CYS A 51 -8.92 0.01 22.28
CA CYS A 51 -10.34 -0.16 21.95
C CYS A 51 -10.92 -1.45 22.54
N HIS A 52 -10.15 -2.54 22.59
CA HIS A 52 -10.61 -3.82 23.11
C HIS A 52 -10.74 -3.83 24.65
N ASN A 53 -9.81 -3.19 25.35
CA ASN A 53 -9.75 -3.15 26.82
C ASN A 53 -10.79 -2.22 27.47
N GLN A 54 -11.48 -1.38 26.70
CA GLN A 54 -12.59 -0.53 27.19
C GLN A 54 -13.95 -1.25 27.24
N SER A 55 -13.99 -2.55 26.94
CA SER A 55 -15.23 -3.34 26.84
C SER A 55 -15.76 -3.81 28.20
N HIS A 56 -16.37 -2.88 28.94
CA HIS A 56 -17.37 -3.23 29.95
C HIS A 56 -18.59 -2.29 29.85
N GLY A 57 -19.13 -2.14 28.64
CA GLY A 57 -20.34 -1.35 28.42
C GLY A 57 -20.75 -1.31 26.95
N ASP A 58 -21.79 -2.07 26.64
CA ASP A 58 -22.64 -1.96 25.45
C ASP A 58 -22.03 -2.12 24.06
N ALA A 59 -22.41 -3.26 23.48
CA ALA A 59 -21.96 -3.83 22.24
C ALA A 59 -22.36 -3.09 20.95
N GLN A 60 -22.73 -1.81 21.01
CA GLN A 60 -23.23 -1.08 19.85
C GLN A 60 -22.51 0.24 19.59
N SER A 61 -21.70 0.74 20.53
CA SER A 61 -21.02 2.03 20.38
C SER A 61 -19.61 1.95 19.76
N TYR A 62 -18.96 0.78 19.82
CA TYR A 62 -17.56 0.62 19.39
C TYR A 62 -17.29 0.79 17.89
N ARG A 63 -18.32 0.79 17.04
CA ARG A 63 -18.14 1.00 15.60
C ARG A 63 -17.94 2.47 15.22
N ASN A 64 -18.24 3.40 16.12
CA ASN A 64 -18.27 4.83 15.80
C ASN A 64 -17.00 5.61 16.18
N GLY A 65 -15.96 4.96 16.72
CA GLY A 65 -14.78 5.67 17.23
C GLY A 65 -13.41 5.02 17.04
N ALA A 66 -13.31 3.74 16.68
CA ALA A 66 -12.02 3.09 16.42
C ALA A 66 -11.58 3.35 14.97
N SER A 67 -10.40 3.93 14.76
CA SER A 67 -9.87 4.15 13.40
C SER A 67 -9.23 2.88 12.83
N VAL A 68 -8.78 1.99 13.71
CA VAL A 68 -8.22 0.67 13.40
C VAL A 68 -9.25 -0.44 13.62
N SER A 69 -9.37 -1.36 12.65
CA SER A 69 -10.23 -2.55 12.75
C SER A 69 -9.64 -3.70 11.94
N TYR A 70 -9.83 -4.93 12.42
CA TYR A 70 -9.47 -6.14 11.66
C TYR A 70 -10.64 -6.59 10.79
N TYR A 71 -10.34 -6.97 9.54
CA TYR A 71 -11.28 -7.73 8.75
C TYR A 71 -11.48 -9.09 9.42
N GLN A 72 -12.70 -9.35 9.89
CA GLN A 72 -13.09 -10.65 10.41
C GLN A 72 -13.95 -11.34 9.35
N GLU A 73 -13.34 -12.28 8.64
CA GLU A 73 -14.08 -13.13 7.72
C GLU A 73 -15.08 -13.98 8.51
N ARG A 74 -16.35 -13.85 8.17
CA ARG A 74 -17.42 -14.71 8.67
C ARG A 74 -18.05 -15.33 7.44
N GLU A 75 -17.88 -16.63 7.25
CA GLU A 75 -18.56 -17.37 6.19
C GLU A 75 -19.71 -18.22 6.77
N PRO A 76 -20.95 -18.07 6.26
CA PRO A 76 -21.41 -17.01 5.34
C PRO A 76 -21.50 -15.65 6.05
N ASN A 77 -21.25 -14.56 5.34
CA ASN A 77 -21.31 -13.23 5.94
C ASN A 77 -22.76 -12.93 6.36
N PRO A 78 -23.06 -12.79 7.67
CA PRO A 78 -24.44 -12.57 8.13
C PRO A 78 -25.06 -11.30 7.54
N GLN A 79 -24.23 -10.30 7.23
CA GLN A 79 -24.68 -9.05 6.60
C GLN A 79 -25.06 -9.22 5.13
N LEU A 80 -24.63 -10.30 4.49
CA LEU A 80 -24.90 -10.61 3.08
C LEU A 80 -25.95 -11.71 2.90
N LYS A 81 -26.67 -12.09 3.97
CA LYS A 81 -27.65 -13.19 3.94
C LYS A 81 -28.70 -13.02 2.82
N ASP A 82 -29.17 -11.79 2.63
CA ASP A 82 -30.19 -11.45 1.63
C ASP A 82 -29.60 -10.67 0.45
N PHE A 83 -28.26 -10.68 0.31
CA PHE A 83 -27.59 -10.02 -0.80
C PHE A 83 -27.92 -10.78 -2.10
N GLN A 84 -28.62 -10.11 -3.00
CA GLN A 84 -28.83 -10.62 -4.35
C GLN A 84 -27.68 -10.14 -5.25
N PRO A 85 -27.02 -11.04 -5.99
CA PRO A 85 -26.01 -10.64 -6.95
C PRO A 85 -26.63 -9.75 -8.02
N PHE A 86 -26.03 -8.58 -8.22
CA PHE A 86 -26.46 -7.66 -9.26
C PHE A 86 -25.90 -8.08 -10.61
N ASN A 87 -26.77 -8.26 -11.59
CA ASN A 87 -26.34 -8.51 -12.96
C ASN A 87 -25.89 -7.20 -13.62
N LEU A 88 -24.60 -6.93 -13.51
CA LEU A 88 -23.96 -5.75 -14.09
C LEU A 88 -24.10 -5.68 -15.61
N GLU A 89 -24.02 -6.82 -16.29
CA GLU A 89 -24.13 -6.91 -17.76
C GLU A 89 -25.53 -6.52 -18.23
N ALA A 90 -26.58 -7.07 -17.58
CA ALA A 90 -27.96 -6.72 -17.90
C ALA A 90 -28.25 -5.23 -17.67
N TRP A 91 -27.71 -4.65 -16.59
CA TRP A 91 -27.90 -3.23 -16.28
C TRP A 91 -27.23 -2.30 -17.29
N TRP A 92 -25.98 -2.58 -17.67
CA TRP A 92 -25.31 -1.80 -18.72
C TRP A 92 -26.00 -1.98 -20.07
N GLY A 93 -26.41 -3.21 -20.42
CA GLY A 93 -27.11 -3.51 -21.67
C GLY A 93 -28.41 -2.71 -21.82
N GLN A 94 -29.24 -2.66 -20.78
CA GLN A 94 -30.47 -1.84 -20.77
C GLN A 94 -30.15 -0.36 -20.98
N ARG A 95 -29.11 0.15 -20.34
CA ARG A 95 -28.73 1.57 -20.43
C ARG A 95 -28.20 1.94 -21.82
N VAL A 96 -27.41 1.06 -22.44
CA VAL A 96 -26.91 1.25 -23.82
C VAL A 96 -28.09 1.32 -24.78
N VAL A 97 -29.03 0.38 -24.72
CA VAL A 97 -30.25 0.39 -25.54
C VAL A 97 -31.03 1.70 -25.34
N GLN A 98 -31.31 2.08 -24.08
CA GLN A 98 -32.03 3.31 -23.77
C GLN A 98 -31.31 4.56 -24.30
N SER A 99 -29.97 4.60 -24.23
CA SER A 99 -29.18 5.73 -24.75
C SER A 99 -29.29 5.87 -26.28
N ILE A 100 -29.30 4.75 -27.00
CA ILE A 100 -29.45 4.72 -28.45
C ILE A 100 -30.87 5.14 -28.83
N THR A 101 -31.90 4.52 -28.23
CA THR A 101 -33.31 4.82 -28.54
C THR A 101 -33.67 6.29 -28.24
N ARG A 102 -33.08 6.88 -27.20
CA ARG A 102 -33.28 8.30 -26.90
C ARG A 102 -32.64 9.22 -27.95
N ASN A 103 -31.46 8.87 -28.46
CA ASN A 103 -30.78 9.63 -29.50
C ASN A 103 -31.41 9.47 -30.89
N THR A 104 -32.07 8.35 -31.18
CA THR A 104 -32.75 8.13 -32.47
C THR A 104 -34.14 8.79 -32.57
N ASN A 105 -34.74 9.15 -31.42
CA ASN A 105 -36.05 9.80 -31.34
C ASN A 105 -35.95 11.32 -31.08
N SER A 106 -34.75 11.91 -31.19
CA SER A 106 -34.50 13.36 -31.18
C SER A 106 -34.15 13.84 -32.58
#